data_AF-A0A3C0TAX7-F1
#
_entry.id   AF-A0A3C0TAX7-F1
#
_cell.length_a   1.000
_cell.length_b   1.000
_cell.length_c   1.000
_cell.angle_alpha   90.00
_cell.angle_beta   90.00
_cell.angle_gamma   90.00
#
_symmetry.space_group_name_H-M   'P 1'
#
loop_
_entity.id
_entity.type
_entity.pdbx_description
1 polymer ?
#
loop_
_entity_poly.entity_id
_entity_poly.type
_entity_poly.pdbx_seq_one_letter_code
_entity_poly.pdbx_strand_id
1 'polypeptide(L)'
;MKHLVLFFRDQRMTPEQHTAFGERFGELHIHPAAPYGHDKPALMKIHADKNSKRNNGDAWHSDVSADEEPPMVSILHLHQSPSSGGDTLFANMYDAYDAY
;
A
#
# COMPACT_ATOMS: atom_id res chain seq x y z
N MET A 1 11.41 -5.98 -16.54
CA MET A 1 10.04 -5.69 -16.04
C MET A 1 9.55 -4.45 -16.76
N LYS A 2 8.31 -4.38 -17.26
CA LYS A 2 7.88 -3.23 -18.12
C LYS A 2 7.24 -2.08 -17.32
N HIS A 3 6.48 -2.40 -16.27
CA HIS A 3 5.80 -1.45 -15.41
C HIS A 3 5.89 -1.93 -13.96
N LEU A 4 6.28 -1.05 -13.03
CA LEU A 4 6.45 -1.36 -11.60
C LEU A 4 5.23 -0.95 -10.75
N VAL A 5 4.43 -0.01 -11.25
CA VAL A 5 3.22 0.50 -10.59
C VAL A 5 2.07 0.43 -11.58
N LEU A 6 0.94 -0.13 -11.15
CA LEU A 6 -0.26 -0.32 -11.98
C LEU A 6 -1.46 0.34 -11.30
N PHE A 7 -2.28 1.02 -12.11
CA PHE A 7 -3.51 1.66 -11.65
C PHE A 7 -4.71 1.04 -12.34
N PHE A 8 -5.63 0.50 -11.54
CA PHE A 8 -6.94 0.04 -12.00
C PHE A 8 -7.98 1.09 -11.62
N ARG A 9 -8.51 1.80 -12.62
CA ARG A 9 -9.47 2.89 -12.38
C ARG A 9 -10.87 2.36 -12.09
N ASP A 10 -11.64 3.14 -11.33
CA ASP A 10 -13.08 2.94 -11.09
C ASP A 10 -13.46 1.58 -10.47
N GLN A 11 -12.56 0.99 -9.68
CA GLN A 11 -12.79 -0.29 -9.02
C GLN A 11 -13.67 -0.12 -7.77
N ARG A 12 -14.83 -0.79 -7.78
CA ARG A 12 -15.73 -0.92 -6.63
C ARG A 12 -15.61 -2.34 -6.09
N MET A 13 -14.91 -2.49 -4.97
CA MET A 13 -14.59 -3.78 -4.37
C MET A 13 -15.01 -3.81 -2.90
N THR A 14 -15.46 -4.98 -2.44
CA THR A 14 -15.58 -5.24 -0.99
C THR A 14 -14.21 -5.56 -0.39
N PRO A 15 -14.03 -5.44 0.93
CA PRO A 15 -12.80 -5.87 1.60
C PRO A 15 -12.41 -7.31 1.27
N GLU A 16 -13.37 -8.23 1.16
CA GLU A 16 -13.14 -9.64 0.81
C GLU A 16 -12.60 -9.77 -0.62
N GLN A 17 -13.14 -9.00 -1.56
CA GLN A 17 -12.64 -8.99 -2.94
C GLN A 17 -11.23 -8.41 -3.02
N HIS A 18 -10.92 -7.41 -2.19
CA HIS A 18 -9.57 -6.83 -2.11
C HIS A 18 -8.58 -7.86 -1.58
N THR A 19 -8.88 -8.50 -0.46
CA THR A 19 -8.07 -9.59 0.12
C THR A 19 -7.86 -10.71 -0.89
N ALA A 20 -8.94 -11.19 -1.53
CA ALA A 20 -8.87 -12.24 -2.54
C ALA A 20 -8.09 -11.85 -3.81
N PHE A 21 -7.98 -10.55 -4.12
CA PHE A 21 -7.11 -10.08 -5.19
C PHE A 21 -5.63 -10.15 -4.79
N GLY A 22 -5.30 -9.76 -3.55
CA GLY A 22 -3.95 -9.87 -3.01
C GLY A 22 -3.44 -11.30 -2.91
N GLU A 23 -4.31 -12.25 -2.54
CA GLU A 23 -3.99 -13.68 -2.46
C GLU A 23 -3.57 -14.29 -3.81
N ARG A 24 -3.84 -13.61 -4.94
CA ARG A 24 -3.35 -14.04 -6.26
C ARG A 24 -1.85 -13.81 -6.46
N PHE A 25 -1.24 -12.98 -5.61
CA PHE A 25 0.19 -12.67 -5.65
C PHE A 25 1.00 -13.45 -4.61
N GLY A 26 0.36 -14.03 -3.59
CA GLY A 26 1.02 -14.82 -2.55
C GLY A 26 0.26 -14.81 -1.23
N GLU A 27 0.92 -15.29 -0.18
CA GLU A 27 0.41 -15.17 1.19
C GLU A 27 0.37 -13.70 1.64
N LEU A 28 -0.70 -13.32 2.32
CA LEU A 28 -0.87 -11.94 2.77
C LEU A 28 -0.04 -11.66 4.01
N HIS A 29 0.90 -10.72 3.88
CA HIS A 29 1.67 -10.20 5.00
C HIS A 29 0.77 -9.44 5.99
N ILE A 30 0.98 -9.66 7.29
CA ILE A 30 0.30 -8.92 8.36
C ILE A 30 1.22 -7.80 8.83
N HIS A 31 0.89 -6.57 8.46
CA HIS A 31 1.71 -5.42 8.80
C HIS A 31 1.87 -5.29 10.33
N PRO A 32 3.08 -5.09 10.89
CA PRO A 32 3.31 -5.01 12.35
C PRO A 32 2.53 -3.89 13.05
N ALA A 33 2.22 -2.82 12.32
CA ALA A 33 1.40 -1.70 12.76
C ALA A 33 -0.10 -1.85 12.46
N ALA A 34 -0.54 -2.98 11.90
CA ALA A 34 -1.95 -3.23 11.67
C ALA A 34 -2.71 -3.22 13.01
N PRO A 35 -3.92 -2.63 13.07
CA PRO A 35 -4.71 -2.65 14.28
C PRO A 35 -5.07 -4.10 14.66
N TYR A 36 -4.57 -4.54 15.82
CA TYR A 36 -4.89 -5.84 16.40
C TYR A 36 -6.40 -5.92 16.71
N GLY A 37 -7.08 -6.98 16.26
CA GLY A 37 -8.46 -7.29 16.69
C GLY A 37 -9.58 -7.16 15.64
N HIS A 38 -9.26 -7.11 14.35
CA HIS A 38 -10.25 -7.24 13.29
C HIS A 38 -10.26 -8.66 12.69
N ASP A 39 -11.42 -9.07 12.16
CA ASP A 39 -11.61 -10.36 11.46
C ASP A 39 -10.69 -10.55 10.23
N LYS A 40 -9.98 -9.50 9.80
CA LYS A 40 -9.07 -9.49 8.65
C LYS A 40 -7.76 -8.75 8.99
N PRO A 41 -6.82 -9.38 9.71
CA PRO A 41 -5.59 -8.71 10.19
C PRO A 41 -4.65 -8.25 9.07
N ALA A 42 -4.67 -8.91 7.92
CA ALA A 42 -3.89 -8.52 6.75
C ALA A 42 -4.44 -7.28 6.02
N LEU A 43 -5.66 -6.83 6.33
CA LEU A 43 -6.24 -5.64 5.72
C LEU A 43 -5.99 -4.43 6.63
N MET A 44 -4.95 -3.66 6.30
CA MET A 44 -4.61 -2.44 7.03
C MET A 44 -5.35 -1.22 6.46
N LYS A 45 -6.06 -0.49 7.32
CA LYS A 45 -6.69 0.78 6.95
C LYS A 45 -5.71 1.94 7.15
N ILE A 46 -5.40 2.64 6.07
CA ILE A 46 -4.71 3.95 6.12
C ILE A 46 -5.76 5.05 6.22
N HIS A 47 -5.61 5.95 7.19
CA HIS A 47 -6.53 7.07 7.40
C HIS A 47 -5.77 8.31 7.87
N ALA A 48 -5.99 9.43 7.20
CA ALA A 48 -5.50 10.74 7.62
C ALA A 48 -6.60 11.80 7.41
N ASP A 49 -6.85 12.61 8.44
CA ASP A 49 -7.72 13.77 8.36
C ASP A 49 -7.09 14.99 9.07
N LYS A 50 -7.84 16.11 9.13
CA LYS A 50 -7.36 17.37 9.72
C LYS A 50 -6.92 17.28 11.19
N ASN A 51 -7.36 16.25 11.91
CA ASN A 51 -7.03 16.00 13.31
C ASN A 51 -5.95 14.93 13.47
N SER A 52 -5.53 14.27 12.38
CA SER A 52 -4.46 13.27 12.41
C SER A 52 -3.14 13.92 12.79
N LYS A 53 -2.48 13.34 13.80
CA LYS A 53 -1.15 13.78 14.24
C LYS A 53 -0.01 13.20 13.38
N ARG A 54 -0.31 12.17 12.59
CA ARG A 54 0.64 11.45 11.73
C ARG A 54 -0.02 11.16 10.39
N ASN A 55 0.78 11.18 9.34
CA ASN A 55 0.41 10.70 8.02
C ASN A 55 1.30 9.50 7.70
N ASN A 56 0.70 8.35 7.38
CA ASN A 56 1.48 7.15 7.08
C ASN A 56 2.12 7.30 5.69
N GLY A 57 3.42 6.99 5.60
CA GLY A 57 4.15 7.03 4.34
C GLY A 57 4.51 8.43 3.85
N ASP A 58 4.72 9.39 4.76
CA ASP A 58 5.07 10.79 4.45
C ASP A 58 6.55 11.01 4.06
N ALA A 59 7.35 9.94 4.02
CA ALA A 59 8.73 9.94 3.54
C ALA A 59 8.93 8.87 2.46
N TRP A 60 9.99 8.99 1.65
CA TRP A 60 10.37 7.94 0.68
C TRP A 60 10.73 6.65 1.42
N HIS A 61 10.06 5.55 1.06
CA HIS A 61 10.27 4.24 1.67
C HIS A 61 9.82 3.12 0.72
N SER A 62 10.20 1.89 1.08
CA SER A 62 9.52 0.66 0.65
C SER A 62 8.86 0.04 1.88
N ASP A 63 7.67 -0.53 1.72
CA ASP A 63 6.90 -1.07 2.85
C ASP A 63 7.68 -2.18 3.58
N VAL A 64 7.69 -2.09 4.92
CA VAL A 64 8.25 -3.09 5.84
C VAL A 64 9.65 -3.59 5.45
N SER A 65 10.50 -2.71 4.91
CA SER A 65 11.84 -3.06 4.43
C SER A 65 12.82 -3.55 5.50
N ALA A 66 12.41 -3.55 6.76
CA ALA A 66 13.19 -4.04 7.90
C ALA A 66 12.91 -5.51 8.24
N ASP A 67 11.86 -6.12 7.66
CA ASP A 67 11.62 -7.55 7.82
C ASP A 67 12.71 -8.36 7.09
N GLU A 68 12.97 -9.58 7.56
CA GLU A 68 13.90 -10.50 6.90
C GLU A 68 13.44 -10.83 5.46
N GLU A 69 12.12 -10.95 5.28
CA GLU A 69 11.47 -11.16 3.99
C GLU A 69 10.41 -10.06 3.77
N PRO A 70 10.78 -8.89 3.21
CA PRO A 70 9.83 -7.80 2.96
C PRO A 70 8.77 -8.16 1.91
N PRO A 71 7.60 -7.48 1.91
CA PRO A 71 6.55 -7.71 0.93
C PRO A 71 7.01 -7.51 -0.52
N MET A 72 6.64 -8.45 -1.40
CA MET A 72 6.92 -8.37 -2.84
C MET A 72 6.02 -7.35 -3.55
N VAL A 73 4.79 -7.18 -3.08
CA VAL A 73 3.75 -6.35 -3.71
C VAL A 73 2.95 -5.64 -2.62
N SER A 74 2.72 -4.34 -2.80
CA SER A 74 1.76 -3.56 -2.03
C SER A 74 0.53 -3.26 -2.88
N ILE A 75 -0.66 -3.37 -2.29
CA ILE A 75 -1.94 -3.09 -2.96
C ILE A 75 -2.68 -2.02 -2.16
N LEU A 76 -3.05 -0.93 -2.82
CA LEU A 76 -3.79 0.18 -2.24
C LEU A 76 -5.12 0.36 -2.96
N HIS A 77 -6.22 0.43 -2.19
CA HIS A 77 -7.55 0.76 -2.70
C HIS A 77 -8.06 2.04 -2.06
N LEU A 78 -8.28 3.06 -2.90
CA LEU A 78 -8.73 4.36 -2.45
C LEU A 78 -10.25 4.34 -2.19
N HIS A 79 -10.63 4.58 -0.94
CA HIS A 79 -12.04 4.73 -0.54
C HIS A 79 -12.48 6.19 -0.45
N GLN A 80 -11.60 7.08 0.01
CA GLN A 80 -11.84 8.50 0.14
C GLN A 80 -10.55 9.24 -0.22
N SER A 81 -10.67 10.31 -0.99
CA SER A 81 -9.57 11.20 -1.36
C SER A 81 -10.02 12.65 -1.19
N PRO A 82 -9.12 13.58 -0.86
CA PRO A 82 -9.45 15.00 -0.86
C PRO A 82 -9.72 15.49 -2.29
N SER A 83 -10.37 16.65 -2.42
CA SER A 83 -10.61 17.28 -3.73
C SER A 83 -9.33 17.78 -4.42
N SER A 84 -8.24 17.92 -3.64
CA SER A 84 -6.92 18.32 -4.12
C SER A 84 -5.84 17.78 -3.19
N GLY A 85 -4.70 17.37 -3.76
CA GLY A 85 -3.61 16.74 -3.01
C GLY A 85 -3.90 15.28 -2.64
N GLY A 86 -3.06 14.68 -1.80
CA GLY A 86 -3.17 13.27 -1.43
C GLY A 86 -2.57 12.29 -2.45
N ASP A 87 -1.75 12.80 -3.38
CA ASP A 87 -1.04 11.98 -4.36
C ASP A 87 -0.01 11.08 -3.67
N THR A 88 0.19 9.89 -4.24
CA THR A 88 1.30 9.00 -3.87
C THR A 88 2.36 9.09 -4.97
N LEU A 89 3.58 9.44 -4.58
CA LEU A 89 4.72 9.50 -5.48
C LEU A 89 5.42 8.13 -5.52
N PHE A 90 5.92 7.76 -6.69
CA PHE A 90 6.67 6.51 -6.89
C PHE A 90 8.00 6.82 -7.58
N ALA A 91 9.03 6.04 -7.25
CA ALA A 91 10.35 6.11 -7.88
C ALA A 91 10.78 4.71 -8.34
N ASN A 92 11.41 4.64 -9.52
CA ASN A 92 11.96 3.39 -10.02
C ASN A 92 13.40 3.22 -9.50
N MET A 93 13.60 2.27 -8.59
CA MET A 93 14.92 2.00 -8.01
C MET A 93 15.86 1.25 -8.95
N TYR A 94 15.35 0.56 -9.99
CA TYR A 94 16.20 -0.01 -11.05
C TYR A 94 16.81 1.11 -11.88
N ASP A 95 15.99 2.05 -12.38
CA ASP A 95 16.48 3.17 -13.18
C ASP A 95 17.41 4.08 -12.35
N ALA A 96 17.12 4.26 -11.06
CA ALA A 96 17.99 5.02 -10.16
C ALA A 96 19.37 4.36 -9.97
N TYR A 97 19.41 3.02 -9.92
CA TYR A 97 20.66 2.27 -9.84
C TYR A 97 21.43 2.31 -11.16
N ASP A 98 20.75 2.10 -12.30
CA ASP A 98 21.36 2.08 -13.63
C ASP A 98 21.89 3.45 -14.08
N ALA A 99 21.34 4.55 -13.52
CA ALA A 99 21.76 5.91 -13.81
C ALA A 99 22.95 6.38 -12.96
N TYR A 100 23.42 5.56 -12.02
CA TYR A 100 24.60 5.81 -11.20
C TYR A 100 25.87 5.36 -11.92
#